data_AF-A0A8T3AW75-F1
#
_entry.id   AF-A0A8T3AW75-F1
#
_cell.length_a   1.000
_cell.length_b   1.000
_cell.length_c   1.000
_cell.angle_alpha   90.00
_cell.angle_beta   90.00
_cell.angle_gamma   90.00
#
_symmetry.space_group_name_H-M   'P 1'
#
loop_
_entity.id
_entity.type
_entity.pdbx_description
1 polymer ?
#
loop_
_entity_poly.entity_id
_entity_poly.type
_entity_poly.pdbx_seq_one_letter_code
_entity_poly.pdbx_strand_id
1 'polypeptide(L)'
;MYRKILTSEGEYMPSYEENKQSATKLKNVGVSFCKRKINFFRDISFNGGILSLPHLKVDNITESSLLNLIAFERLYATTCNEVTAYAFFMDDLINTRDDIALLRNEEIIKGLVSNENISKIFNKITKEVTLAIFMDDIVGVNNKLNAYCKKRMRRWRANFVETYLKNP
;
A
#
# COMPACT_ATOMS: atom_id res chain seq x y z
N MET A 1 -10.73 -0.57 13.95
CA MET A 1 -12.07 -0.51 13.32
C MET A 1 -11.99 -1.26 12.00
N TYR A 2 -12.69 -2.39 11.91
CA TYR A 2 -12.46 -3.50 10.98
C TYR A 2 -12.52 -3.14 9.49
N ARG A 3 -11.55 -3.65 8.71
CA ARG A 3 -11.63 -3.73 7.24
C ARG A 3 -12.53 -4.89 6.85
N LYS A 4 -13.47 -4.67 5.92
CA LYS A 4 -14.30 -5.75 5.35
C LYS A 4 -13.57 -6.34 4.15
N ILE A 5 -13.00 -7.52 4.30
CA ILE A 5 -12.39 -8.31 3.23
C ILE A 5 -13.18 -9.61 3.15
N LEU A 6 -13.78 -9.85 2.00
CA LEU A 6 -14.53 -11.06 1.68
C LEU A 6 -13.52 -12.09 1.15
N THR A 7 -13.62 -13.33 1.61
CA THR A 7 -12.91 -14.48 1.00
C THR A 7 -13.74 -15.05 -0.15
N SER A 8 -13.13 -15.95 -0.95
CA SER A 8 -13.83 -16.75 -1.96
C SER A 8 -14.98 -17.60 -1.41
N GLU A 9 -15.04 -17.79 -0.09
CA GLU A 9 -16.06 -18.57 0.63
C GLU A 9 -17.16 -17.68 1.22
N GLY A 10 -17.11 -16.35 0.99
CA GLY A 10 -18.10 -15.40 1.50
C GLY A 10 -17.92 -15.02 2.98
N GLU A 11 -16.82 -15.44 3.60
CA GLU A 11 -16.51 -15.13 4.99
C GLU A 11 -15.76 -13.79 5.12
N TYR A 12 -16.00 -13.08 6.22
CA TYR A 12 -15.25 -11.87 6.58
C TYR A 12 -13.91 -12.27 7.21
N MET A 13 -12.79 -11.87 6.60
CA MET A 13 -11.48 -12.07 7.24
C MET A 13 -11.36 -11.24 8.54
N PRO A 14 -10.78 -11.81 9.61
CA PRO A 14 -10.38 -11.02 10.78
C PRO A 14 -9.41 -9.92 10.35
N SER A 15 -9.57 -8.74 10.95
CA SER A 15 -8.99 -7.48 10.49
C SER A 15 -7.47 -7.56 10.27
N TYR A 16 -7.04 -7.12 9.08
CA TYR A 16 -5.65 -6.85 8.72
C TYR A 16 -5.05 -5.62 9.45
N GLU A 17 -5.54 -5.29 10.65
CA GLU A 17 -5.12 -4.07 11.34
C GLU A 17 -3.70 -4.15 11.91
N GLU A 18 -3.11 -5.33 12.09
CA GLU A 18 -1.84 -5.42 12.84
C GLU A 18 -0.55 -5.17 12.04
N ASN A 19 -0.57 -4.99 10.71
CA ASN A 19 0.67 -4.72 9.95
C ASN A 19 0.49 -3.80 8.73
N LYS A 20 -0.12 -2.61 8.91
CA LYS A 20 -0.01 -1.55 7.88
C LYS A 20 1.46 -1.23 7.60
N GLN A 21 1.87 -1.41 6.35
CA GLN A 21 3.24 -1.19 5.88
C GLN A 21 3.45 0.28 5.45
N SER A 22 3.34 1.21 6.39
CA SER A 22 3.46 2.64 6.04
C SER A 22 4.78 2.96 5.34
N ALA A 23 4.75 3.92 4.42
CA ALA A 23 5.88 4.20 3.53
C ALA A 23 7.16 4.54 4.30
N THR A 24 7.05 5.34 5.36
CA THR A 24 8.17 5.68 6.25
C THR A 24 8.73 4.47 6.99
N LYS A 25 7.87 3.57 7.50
CA LYS A 25 8.33 2.31 8.13
C LYS A 25 9.13 1.47 7.15
N LEU A 26 8.63 1.34 5.92
CA LEU A 26 9.33 0.60 4.87
C LEU A 26 10.69 1.23 4.54
N LYS A 27 10.75 2.56 4.40
CA LYS A 27 11.99 3.31 4.17
C LYS A 27 13.01 3.08 5.30
N ASN A 28 12.58 3.12 6.56
CA ASN A 28 13.43 2.89 7.73
C ASN A 28 14.03 1.47 7.76
N VAL A 29 13.30 0.48 7.25
CA VAL A 29 13.80 -0.90 7.11
C VAL A 29 14.68 -1.07 5.86
N GLY A 30 14.88 -0.01 5.07
CA GLY A 30 15.74 0.00 3.89
C GLY A 30 15.04 -0.48 2.62
N VAL A 31 13.74 -0.18 2.49
CA VAL A 31 13.02 -0.25 1.21
C VAL A 31 13.14 1.09 0.51
N SER A 32 13.57 1.06 -0.75
CA SER A 32 13.57 2.22 -1.63
C SER A 32 12.28 2.26 -2.45
N PHE A 33 11.83 3.46 -2.78
CA PHE A 33 10.64 3.67 -3.59
C PHE A 33 11.06 4.09 -4.99
N CYS A 34 10.32 3.64 -5.99
CA CYS A 34 10.59 4.00 -7.37
C CYS A 34 9.27 4.22 -8.11
N LYS A 35 9.21 5.28 -8.90
CA LYS A 35 8.09 5.54 -9.79
C LYS A 35 8.20 4.69 -11.06
N ARG A 36 7.10 4.03 -11.44
CA ARG A 36 6.94 3.40 -12.75
C ARG A 36 6.79 4.43 -13.86
N LYS A 37 7.28 4.06 -15.05
CA LYS A 37 7.09 4.84 -16.29
C LYS A 37 5.67 4.75 -16.83
N ILE A 38 5.02 3.60 -16.61
CA ILE A 38 3.68 3.29 -17.13
C ILE A 38 2.67 3.43 -15.98
N ASN A 39 1.47 3.93 -16.30
CA ASN A 39 0.42 4.23 -15.33
C ASN A 39 -0.71 3.21 -15.34
N PHE A 40 -0.39 1.93 -15.12
CA PHE A 40 -1.41 0.91 -14.86
C PHE A 40 -1.51 0.66 -13.36
N PHE A 41 -2.73 0.64 -12.81
CA PHE A 41 -2.96 0.45 -11.37
C PHE A 41 -2.39 -0.87 -10.83
N ARG A 42 -2.39 -1.92 -11.67
CA ARG A 42 -1.79 -3.22 -11.36
C ARG A 42 -0.26 -3.22 -11.35
N ASP A 43 0.40 -2.21 -11.90
CA ASP A 43 1.85 -2.23 -12.14
C ASP A 43 2.70 -1.95 -10.88
N ILE A 44 2.45 -2.72 -9.83
CA ILE A 44 3.16 -2.71 -8.56
C ILE A 44 4.16 -3.87 -8.55
N SER A 45 5.41 -3.61 -8.18
CA SER A 45 6.38 -4.70 -8.00
C SER A 45 7.38 -4.41 -6.89
N PHE A 46 7.88 -5.48 -6.27
CA PHE A 46 8.92 -5.40 -5.25
C PHE A 46 10.06 -6.35 -5.56
N ASN A 47 11.22 -5.80 -5.89
CA ASN A 47 12.42 -6.55 -6.27
C ASN A 47 13.65 -5.95 -5.58
N GLY A 48 14.44 -6.79 -4.91
CA GLY A 48 15.75 -6.40 -4.38
C GLY A 48 15.73 -5.26 -3.34
N GLY A 49 14.60 -5.04 -2.65
CA GLY A 49 14.46 -3.89 -1.74
C GLY A 49 13.89 -2.63 -2.39
N ILE A 50 13.52 -2.67 -3.67
CA ILE A 50 12.91 -1.55 -4.39
C ILE A 50 11.43 -1.86 -4.60
N LEU A 51 10.56 -1.00 -4.05
CA LEU A 51 9.13 -0.99 -4.30
C LEU A 51 8.82 -0.01 -5.44
N SER A 52 8.42 -0.56 -6.58
CA SER A 52 8.04 0.21 -7.77
C SER A 52 6.53 0.38 -7.82
N LEU A 53 6.08 1.63 -7.97
CA LEU A 53 4.65 2.00 -7.93
C LEU A 53 4.23 2.82 -9.14
N PRO A 54 2.98 2.65 -9.62
CA PRO A 54 2.36 3.58 -10.56
C PRO A 54 2.35 4.99 -9.96
N HIS A 55 2.57 6.02 -10.77
CA HIS A 55 2.40 7.39 -10.26
C HIS A 55 0.93 7.83 -10.36
N LEU A 56 0.47 8.53 -9.34
CA LEU A 56 -0.89 9.04 -9.24
C LEU A 56 -0.88 10.56 -9.18
N LYS A 57 -1.62 11.19 -10.08
CA LYS A 57 -1.95 12.60 -10.00
C LYS A 57 -3.23 12.75 -9.19
N VAL A 58 -3.15 13.47 -8.07
CA VAL A 58 -4.27 13.70 -7.16
C VAL A 58 -4.76 15.14 -7.28
N ASP A 59 -6.05 15.28 -7.53
CA ASP A 59 -6.82 16.52 -7.64
C ASP A 59 -8.20 16.34 -6.98
N ASN A 60 -9.07 17.34 -7.12
CA ASN A 60 -10.38 17.36 -6.48
C ASN A 60 -11.38 16.33 -7.04
N ILE A 61 -11.11 15.74 -8.21
CA ILE A 61 -11.98 14.73 -8.84
C ILE A 61 -11.44 13.31 -8.68
N THR A 62 -10.24 13.16 -8.09
CA THR A 62 -9.58 11.85 -7.96
C THR A 62 -10.39 10.89 -7.11
N GLU A 63 -11.03 11.36 -6.03
CA GLU A 63 -11.89 10.54 -5.19
C GLU A 63 -13.06 9.94 -5.97
N SER A 64 -13.83 10.78 -6.66
CA SER A 64 -14.99 10.32 -7.45
C SER A 64 -14.55 9.45 -8.62
N SER A 65 -13.42 9.75 -9.24
CA SER A 65 -12.85 8.94 -10.33
C SER A 65 -12.50 7.54 -9.86
N LEU A 66 -11.81 7.39 -8.72
CA LEU A 66 -11.47 6.09 -8.15
C LEU A 66 -12.73 5.32 -7.73
N LEU A 67 -13.70 5.98 -7.09
CA LEU A 67 -14.96 5.33 -6.70
C LEU A 67 -15.77 4.86 -7.92
N ASN A 68 -15.82 5.64 -9.00
CA ASN A 68 -16.49 5.26 -10.24
C ASN A 68 -15.81 4.06 -10.91
N LEU A 69 -14.48 4.03 -10.93
CA LEU A 69 -13.72 2.90 -11.46
C LEU A 69 -13.95 1.64 -10.62
N ILE A 70 -13.96 1.76 -9.29
CA ILE A 70 -14.26 0.64 -8.40
C ILE A 70 -15.71 0.15 -8.59
N ALA A 71 -16.67 1.06 -8.74
CA ALA A 71 -18.06 0.68 -9.04
C ALA A 71 -18.16 -0.07 -10.37
N PHE A 72 -17.38 0.34 -11.38
CA PHE A 72 -17.26 -0.37 -12.64
C PHE A 72 -16.69 -1.78 -12.45
N GLU A 73 -15.59 -1.95 -11.71
CA GLU A 73 -15.03 -3.27 -11.39
C GLU A 73 -16.06 -4.21 -10.74
N ARG A 74 -16.89 -3.67 -9.84
CA ARG A 74 -17.91 -4.45 -9.13
C ARG A 74 -19.12 -4.82 -9.99
N LEU A 75 -19.48 -3.98 -10.96
CA LEU A 75 -20.63 -4.21 -11.83
C LEU A 75 -20.35 -5.30 -12.87
N TYR A 76 -19.09 -5.47 -13.27
CA TYR A 76 -18.69 -6.39 -14.32
C TYR A 76 -17.82 -7.52 -13.77
N ALA A 77 -18.42 -8.68 -13.52
CA ALA A 77 -17.79 -9.86 -12.91
C ALA A 77 -16.56 -10.41 -13.67
N THR A 78 -16.38 -10.03 -14.93
CA THR A 78 -15.21 -10.38 -15.76
C THR A 78 -14.01 -9.45 -15.54
N THR A 79 -14.18 -8.38 -14.78
CA THR A 79 -13.14 -7.36 -14.58
C THR A 79 -12.28 -7.70 -13.38
N CYS A 80 -10.97 -7.53 -13.52
CA CYS A 80 -10.06 -7.62 -12.39
C CYS A 80 -10.25 -6.40 -11.45
N ASN A 81 -10.32 -6.63 -10.13
CA ASN A 81 -10.27 -5.64 -9.03
C ASN A 81 -8.93 -4.86 -8.93
N GLU A 82 -8.34 -4.41 -10.04
CA GLU A 82 -7.00 -3.79 -10.08
C GLU A 82 -6.96 -2.43 -9.36
N VAL A 83 -7.94 -1.56 -9.63
CA VAL A 83 -8.12 -0.25 -9.02
C VAL A 83 -8.45 -0.40 -7.54
N THR A 84 -9.36 -1.32 -7.20
CA THR A 84 -9.67 -1.61 -5.80
C THR A 84 -8.42 -2.07 -5.05
N ALA A 85 -7.69 -3.05 -5.58
CA ALA A 85 -6.50 -3.58 -4.91
C ALA A 85 -5.37 -2.52 -4.81
N TYR A 86 -5.21 -1.66 -5.83
CA TYR A 86 -4.31 -0.51 -5.75
C TYR A 86 -4.72 0.48 -4.67
N ALA A 87 -6.01 0.83 -4.56
CA ALA A 87 -6.50 1.77 -3.54
C ALA A 87 -6.23 1.26 -2.12
N PHE A 88 -6.41 -0.04 -1.88
CA PHE A 88 -6.05 -0.68 -0.61
C PHE A 88 -4.55 -0.70 -0.35
N PHE A 89 -3.74 -1.01 -1.37
CA PHE A 89 -2.29 -0.98 -1.25
C PHE A 89 -1.79 0.44 -0.88
N MET A 90 -2.35 1.48 -1.50
CA MET A 90 -2.00 2.87 -1.18
C MET A 90 -2.47 3.29 0.22
N ASP A 91 -3.64 2.82 0.69
CA ASP A 91 -4.10 3.05 2.07
C ASP A 91 -3.22 2.37 3.14
N ASP A 92 -2.57 1.25 2.78
CA ASP A 92 -1.57 0.61 3.64
C ASP A 92 -0.28 1.41 3.74
N LEU A 93 0.13 2.04 2.64
CA LEU A 93 1.31 2.91 2.58
C LEU A 93 1.09 4.27 3.25
N ILE A 94 -0.10 4.84 3.14
CA ILE A 94 -0.44 6.20 3.58
C ILE A 94 -1.11 6.17 4.95
N ASN A 95 -0.30 6.22 6.02
CA ASN A 95 -0.80 6.27 7.39
C ASN A 95 -0.57 7.64 8.05
N THR A 96 0.52 8.32 7.70
CA THR A 96 0.92 9.61 8.27
C THR A 96 1.17 10.67 7.19
N ARG A 97 1.28 11.94 7.60
CA ARG A 97 1.69 13.03 6.69
C ARG A 97 3.09 12.79 6.12
N ASP A 98 3.98 12.16 6.87
CA ASP A 98 5.35 11.86 6.45
C ASP A 98 5.38 10.79 5.36
N ASP A 99 4.45 9.82 5.41
CA ASP A 99 4.31 8.84 4.33
C ASP A 99 3.97 9.54 3.00
N ILE A 100 3.06 10.51 3.03
CA ILE A 100 2.70 11.27 1.83
C ILE A 100 3.85 12.16 1.37
N ALA A 101 4.55 12.81 2.29
CA ALA A 101 5.71 13.63 1.97
C ALA A 101 6.79 12.80 1.27
N LEU A 102 7.05 11.58 1.76
CA LEU A 102 7.96 10.62 1.13
C LEU A 102 7.47 10.25 -0.27
N LEU A 103 6.22 9.84 -0.43
CA LEU A 103 5.67 9.43 -1.73
C LEU A 103 5.64 10.57 -2.75
N ARG A 104 5.49 11.83 -2.31
CA ARG A 104 5.63 13.02 -3.15
C ARG A 104 7.07 13.24 -3.58
N ASN A 105 8.02 13.11 -2.66
CA ASN A 105 9.45 13.26 -2.93
C ASN A 105 9.94 12.21 -3.95
N GLU A 106 9.42 11.00 -3.87
CA GLU A 106 9.73 9.90 -4.81
C GLU A 106 8.87 9.96 -6.09
N GLU A 107 8.16 11.07 -6.32
CA GLU A 107 7.27 11.36 -7.45
C GLU A 107 6.09 10.37 -7.68
N ILE A 108 5.82 9.49 -6.73
CA ILE A 108 4.71 8.52 -6.82
C ILE A 108 3.38 9.25 -6.70
N ILE A 109 3.27 10.27 -5.85
CA ILE A 109 2.08 11.11 -5.74
C ILE A 109 2.40 12.53 -6.22
N LYS A 110 1.65 13.04 -7.19
CA LYS A 110 1.74 14.42 -7.67
C LYS A 110 0.41 15.14 -7.50
N GLY A 111 0.42 16.43 -7.20
CA GLY A 111 -0.81 17.23 -7.06
C GLY A 111 -0.68 18.34 -6.02
N LEU A 112 -1.58 19.32 -6.08
CA LEU A 112 -1.61 20.46 -5.15
C LEU A 112 -2.51 20.23 -3.93
N VAL A 113 -3.20 19.09 -3.88
CA VAL A 113 -4.09 18.70 -2.77
C VAL A 113 -3.28 18.50 -1.49
N SER A 114 -3.78 18.98 -0.35
CA SER A 114 -3.05 18.85 0.93
C SER A 114 -2.84 17.38 1.32
N ASN A 115 -1.83 17.13 2.15
CA ASN A 115 -1.55 15.78 2.65
C ASN A 115 -2.75 15.23 3.45
N GLU A 116 -3.46 16.06 4.24
CA GLU A 116 -4.66 15.57 4.94
C GLU A 116 -5.74 15.11 3.98
N ASN A 117 -5.95 15.86 2.89
CA ASN A 117 -6.99 15.53 1.93
C ASN A 117 -6.64 14.24 1.17
N ILE A 118 -5.36 14.01 0.81
CA ILE A 118 -4.92 12.75 0.20
C ILE A 118 -5.18 11.57 1.15
N SER A 119 -4.80 11.67 2.43
CA SER A 119 -5.11 10.62 3.42
C SER A 119 -6.62 10.39 3.53
N LYS A 120 -7.44 11.44 3.54
CA LYS A 120 -8.90 11.32 3.63
C LYS A 120 -9.50 10.58 2.44
N ILE A 121 -9.03 10.85 1.22
CA ILE A 121 -9.50 10.18 0.01
C ILE A 121 -9.31 8.67 0.14
N PHE A 122 -8.08 8.21 0.40
CA PHE A 122 -7.79 6.77 0.49
C PHE A 122 -8.49 6.09 1.66
N ASN A 123 -8.49 6.71 2.84
CA ASN A 123 -9.21 6.18 4.00
C ASN A 123 -10.72 6.09 3.77
N LYS A 124 -11.31 7.01 3.00
CA LYS A 124 -12.74 6.98 2.69
C LYS A 124 -13.06 5.86 1.69
N ILE A 125 -12.29 5.78 0.60
CA ILE A 125 -12.45 4.76 -0.43
C ILE A 125 -12.37 3.36 0.19
N THR A 126 -11.34 3.08 1.00
CA THR A 126 -11.14 1.74 1.59
C THR A 126 -12.13 1.40 2.71
N LYS A 127 -12.83 2.38 3.28
CA LYS A 127 -13.95 2.15 4.22
C LYS A 127 -15.25 1.80 3.52
N GLU A 128 -15.51 2.43 2.38
CA GLU A 128 -16.76 2.26 1.62
C GLU A 128 -16.73 1.03 0.70
N VAL A 129 -15.53 0.54 0.39
CA VAL A 129 -15.32 -0.55 -0.57
C VAL A 129 -14.96 -1.86 0.14
N THR A 130 -15.45 -2.97 -0.39
CA THR A 130 -15.12 -4.33 0.09
C THR A 130 -14.20 -4.98 -0.93
N LEU A 131 -13.03 -5.44 -0.50
CA LEU A 131 -12.19 -6.29 -1.35
C LEU A 131 -12.72 -7.72 -1.31
N ALA A 132 -13.22 -8.20 -2.45
CA ALA A 132 -13.74 -9.55 -2.58
C ALA A 132 -12.64 -10.60 -2.78
N ILE A 133 -11.52 -10.23 -3.42
CA ILE A 133 -10.34 -11.08 -3.65
C ILE A 133 -9.15 -10.14 -3.85
N PHE A 134 -8.05 -10.32 -3.10
CA PHE A 134 -6.79 -9.66 -3.43
C PHE A 134 -6.20 -10.32 -4.69
N MET A 135 -5.79 -9.51 -5.65
CA MET A 135 -5.06 -10.01 -6.82
C MET A 135 -3.80 -10.76 -6.39
N ASP A 136 -3.56 -11.94 -6.97
CA ASP A 136 -2.38 -12.78 -6.69
C ASP A 136 -1.07 -11.98 -6.78
N ASP A 137 -0.99 -11.03 -7.71
CA ASP A 137 0.18 -10.18 -7.88
C ASP A 137 0.43 -9.27 -6.67
N ILE A 138 -0.62 -8.63 -6.13
CA ILE A 138 -0.50 -7.73 -4.97
C ILE A 138 -0.26 -8.54 -3.69
N VAL A 139 -0.89 -9.70 -3.55
CA VAL A 139 -0.57 -10.66 -2.50
C VAL A 139 0.90 -11.06 -2.57
N GLY A 140 1.40 -11.36 -3.78
CA GLY A 140 2.79 -11.71 -4.04
C GLY A 140 3.75 -10.59 -3.66
N VAL A 141 3.44 -9.34 -4.03
CA VAL A 141 4.23 -8.16 -3.63
C VAL A 141 4.25 -8.01 -2.11
N ASN A 142 3.09 -8.05 -1.46
CA ASN A 142 2.98 -7.92 0.00
C ASN A 142 3.77 -9.02 0.73
N ASN A 143 3.72 -10.26 0.23
CA ASN A 143 4.47 -11.38 0.78
C ASN A 143 5.99 -11.17 0.66
N LYS A 144 6.48 -10.77 -0.52
CA LYS A 144 7.90 -10.47 -0.73
C LYS A 144 8.38 -9.31 0.15
N LEU A 145 7.57 -8.26 0.25
CA LEU A 145 7.86 -7.06 1.06
C LEU A 145 7.92 -7.42 2.56
N ASN A 146 6.93 -8.16 3.06
CA ASN A 146 6.91 -8.68 4.42
C ASN A 146 8.13 -9.57 4.73
N ALA A 147 8.47 -10.50 3.84
CA ALA A 147 9.62 -11.38 4.02
C ALA A 147 10.94 -10.59 4.09
N TYR A 148 11.10 -9.59 3.22
CA TYR A 148 12.26 -8.69 3.23
C TYR A 148 12.37 -7.91 4.53
N CYS A 149 11.28 -7.28 4.98
CA CYS A 149 11.26 -6.52 6.24
C CYS A 149 11.59 -7.42 7.44
N LYS A 150 10.97 -8.60 7.54
CA LYS A 150 11.25 -9.58 8.62
C LYS A 150 12.71 -10.02 8.61
N LYS A 151 13.33 -10.24 7.44
CA LYS A 151 14.75 -10.61 7.33
C LYS A 151 15.65 -9.47 7.83
N ARG A 152 15.37 -8.24 7.44
CA ARG A 152 16.19 -7.06 7.80
C ARG A 152 16.06 -6.70 9.28
N MET A 153 14.85 -6.76 9.84
CA MET A 153 14.62 -6.56 11.28
C MET A 153 15.33 -7.61 12.14
N ARG A 154 15.32 -8.88 11.71
CA ARG A 154 16.08 -9.94 12.40
C ARG A 154 17.58 -9.65 12.41
N ARG A 155 18.14 -9.20 11.29
CA ARG A 155 19.56 -8.80 11.21
C ARG A 155 19.88 -7.60 12.10
N TRP A 156 19.06 -6.57 12.05
CA TRP A 156 19.22 -5.38 12.90
C TRP A 156 19.22 -5.72 14.38
N ARG A 157 18.28 -6.58 14.82
CA ARG A 157 18.22 -7.05 16.20
C ARG A 157 19.46 -7.84 16.59
N ALA A 158 19.94 -8.75 15.74
CA ALA A 158 21.15 -9.53 16.02
C ALA A 158 22.37 -8.62 16.18
N ASN A 159 22.58 -7.68 15.26
CA ASN A 159 23.69 -6.72 15.33
C ASN A 159 23.58 -5.85 16.59
N PHE A 160 22.40 -5.34 16.91
CA PHE A 160 22.20 -4.52 18.11
C PHE A 160 22.58 -5.25 19.40
N VAL A 161 22.15 -6.51 19.54
CA VAL A 161 22.51 -7.35 20.70
C VAL A 161 24.01 -7.57 20.75
N GLU A 162 24.66 -7.87 19.62
CA GLU A 162 26.09 -8.12 19.56
C GLU A 162 26.93 -6.88 19.89
N THR A 163 26.56 -5.71 19.36
CA THR A 163 27.37 -4.49 19.51
C THR A 163 27.13 -3.77 20.83
N TYR A 164 25.90 -3.77 21.36
CA TYR A 164 25.53 -2.92 22.50
C TYR A 164 25.17 -3.69 23.77
N LEU A 165 24.75 -4.96 23.68
CA LEU A 165 24.35 -5.74 24.86
C LEU A 165 25.41 -6.77 25.28
N LYS A 166 26.36 -7.11 24.42
CA LYS A 166 27.47 -8.04 24.74
C LYS A 166 28.78 -7.33 25.13
N ASN A 167 28.91 -6.03 24.89
CA ASN A 167 30.04 -5.23 25.37
C ASN A 167 29.54 -4.26 26.46
N PRO A 168 29.72 -4.58 27.75
CA PRO A 168 29.35 -3.71 28.86
C PRO A 168 30.18 -2.42 28.91
#